data_AF-A0AAW1JG63-F1
#
_entry.id   AF-A0AAW1JG63-F1
#
_cell.length_a   1.000
_cell.length_b   1.000
_cell.length_c   1.000
_cell.angle_alpha   90.00
_cell.angle_beta   90.00
_cell.angle_gamma   90.00
#
_symmetry.space_group_name_H-M   'P 1'
#
loop_
_entity.id
_entity.type
_entity.pdbx_description
1 polymer ?
#
loop_
_entity_poly.entity_id
_entity_poly.type
_entity_poly.pdbx_seq_one_letter_code
_entity_poly.pdbx_strand_id
1 'polypeptide(L)'
;MILGYFDEGFLTLQYYISREFIKYHVDNDSFQMPTLTMQRFPYPAWTYDPLLLALRGFLSLMFMLSFVYPCINTVKVITTEKEKQLKEAMKIMGLPNWLHWTAWFIKFFIMLLISIMLMSILLKVRWFPDSDFSVLNLVDPFLLFVFLVCYACAIITFCFAISVFFSKANVATTIAGFAWFLSIQYSTLSLAEKMLICLAWNSAMAFGFQMIIMWEGTPDGLVWSNFFSSVTPDDSFTMAHVILMLIIDTFLYLIVALYVEAVFPGDYGVPKRWYFPFTKSFWCGNTKNTGKYTE
;
A
#
# COMPACT_ATOMS: atom_id res chain seq x y z
N MET A 1 14.84 30.74 14.67
CA MET A 1 16.30 31.01 14.75
C MET A 1 16.62 32.50 14.55
N ILE A 2 16.30 33.12 13.41
CA ILE A 2 16.58 34.55 13.16
C ILE A 2 15.85 35.50 14.14
N LEU A 3 14.64 35.18 14.58
CA LEU A 3 13.91 35.99 15.58
C LEU A 3 14.68 36.03 16.92
N GLY A 4 15.23 34.89 17.35
CA GLY A 4 16.06 34.82 18.55
C GLY A 4 17.30 35.70 18.44
N TYR A 5 18.00 35.70 17.31
CA TYR A 5 19.18 36.58 17.12
C TYR A 5 18.85 38.08 17.08
N PHE A 6 17.63 38.44 16.68
CA PHE A 6 17.16 39.82 16.77
C PHE A 6 16.80 40.18 18.21
N ASP A 7 16.00 39.34 18.87
CA ASP A 7 15.53 39.56 20.24
C ASP A 7 16.69 39.52 21.26
N GLU A 8 17.69 38.67 21.05
CA GLU A 8 18.92 38.59 21.85
C GLU A 8 19.93 39.71 21.53
N GLY A 9 19.64 40.57 20.55
CA GLY A 9 20.47 41.75 20.21
C GLY A 9 21.78 41.45 19.48
N PHE A 10 22.05 40.18 19.15
CA PHE A 10 23.25 39.77 18.42
C PHE A 10 23.36 40.47 17.06
N LEU A 11 22.25 40.55 16.31
CA LEU A 11 22.23 41.21 14.99
C LEU A 11 22.54 42.70 15.08
N THR A 12 22.10 43.35 16.17
CA THR A 12 22.38 44.76 16.44
C THR A 12 23.87 44.97 16.72
N LEU A 13 24.48 44.11 17.55
CA LEU A 13 25.93 44.14 17.79
C LEU A 13 26.73 43.88 16.52
N GLN A 14 26.35 42.87 15.74
CA GLN A 14 26.99 42.55 14.46
C GLN A 14 26.92 43.74 13.50
N TYR A 15 25.77 44.42 13.42
CA TYR A 15 25.60 45.62 12.59
C TYR A 15 26.55 46.75 13.03
N TYR A 16 26.61 47.07 14.32
CA TYR A 16 27.48 48.15 14.81
C TYR A 16 28.96 47.83 14.64
N ILE A 17 29.40 46.60 14.95
CA ILE A 17 30.80 46.19 14.78
C ILE A 17 31.20 46.24 13.30
N SER A 18 30.37 45.67 12.42
CA SER A 18 30.64 45.70 10.97
C SER A 18 30.67 47.12 10.45
N ARG A 19 29.80 48.00 10.98
CA ARG A 19 29.76 49.41 10.61
C ARG A 19 31.05 50.13 10.96
N GLU A 20 31.55 49.97 12.17
CA GLU A 20 32.80 50.61 12.59
C GLU A 20 34.01 50.03 11.85
N PHE A 21 34.01 48.71 11.58
CA PHE A 21 35.06 48.07 10.79
C PHE A 21 35.15 48.60 9.35
N ILE A 22 33.99 48.80 8.69
CA ILE A 22 33.92 49.36 7.33
C ILE A 22 34.39 50.82 7.31
N LYS A 23 33.98 51.63 8.29
CA LYS A 23 34.46 53.02 8.41
C LYS A 23 35.98 53.09 8.59
N TYR A 24 36.57 52.16 9.36
CA TYR A 24 38.00 52.15 9.59
C TYR A 24 38.82 51.85 8.32
N HIS A 25 38.30 51.02 7.41
CA HIS A 25 39.01 50.64 6.18
C HIS A 25 38.73 51.58 5.00
N VAL A 26 37.58 52.27 5.00
CA VAL A 26 37.22 53.25 3.96
C VAL A 26 37.61 54.63 4.47
N ASP A 27 38.81 55.08 4.11
CA ASP A 27 39.44 56.35 4.52
C ASP A 27 38.81 57.59 3.85
N ASN A 28 37.48 57.63 3.84
CA ASN A 28 36.69 58.63 3.13
C ASN A 28 35.51 59.08 4.02
N ASP A 29 35.67 60.23 4.68
CA ASP A 29 34.68 60.83 5.61
C ASP A 29 33.31 61.12 4.96
N SER A 30 33.23 61.07 3.63
CA SER A 30 31.98 61.25 2.88
C SER A 30 31.14 59.96 2.72
N PHE A 31 31.60 58.80 3.21
CA PHE A 31 30.87 57.54 3.05
C PHE A 31 29.68 57.43 4.02
N GLN A 32 28.48 57.73 3.53
CA GLN A 32 27.24 57.47 4.26
C GLN A 32 26.84 56.00 4.14
N MET A 33 26.68 55.34 5.28
CA MET A 33 26.16 53.97 5.30
C MET A 33 24.73 53.92 4.75
N PRO A 34 24.40 52.94 3.90
CA PRO A 34 23.04 52.72 3.47
C PRO A 34 22.14 52.33 4.66
N THR A 35 20.89 52.77 4.64
CA THR A 35 19.89 52.34 5.63
C THR A 35 19.60 50.85 5.42
N LEU A 36 20.09 50.02 6.32
CA LEU A 36 19.88 48.57 6.32
C LEU A 36 18.58 48.26 7.06
N THR A 37 17.60 47.74 6.32
CA THR A 37 16.36 47.21 6.87
C THR A 37 16.35 45.69 6.75
N MET A 38 15.98 45.00 7.82
CA MET A 38 15.81 43.56 7.79
C MET A 38 14.38 43.23 7.36
N GLN A 39 14.27 42.34 6.38
CA GLN A 39 12.99 41.80 5.95
C GLN A 39 13.10 40.30 5.82
N ARG A 40 12.07 39.59 6.30
CA ARG A 40 11.96 38.15 6.06
C ARG A 40 11.55 37.91 4.61
N PHE A 41 12.10 36.86 4.01
CA PHE A 41 11.52 36.37 2.77
C PHE A 41 10.05 36.01 3.01
N PRO A 42 9.15 36.39 2.08
CA PRO A 42 7.76 35.98 2.16
C PRO A 42 7.70 34.45 2.13
N TYR A 43 6.99 33.87 3.09
CA TYR A 43 6.71 32.44 3.11
C TYR A 43 5.37 32.21 2.40
N PRO A 44 5.21 31.13 1.61
CA PRO A 44 3.93 30.79 1.02
C PRO A 44 2.85 30.58 2.09
N ALA A 45 1.59 30.72 1.71
CA ALA A 45 0.48 30.44 2.62
C ALA A 45 0.57 28.98 3.12
N TRP A 46 0.52 28.80 4.44
CA TRP A 46 0.57 27.48 5.09
C TRP A 46 -0.66 27.31 5.98
N THR A 47 -1.35 26.19 5.81
CA THR A 47 -2.44 25.75 6.69
C THR A 47 -1.88 24.76 7.72
N TYR A 48 -2.08 25.07 9.00
CA TYR A 48 -1.63 24.20 10.09
C TYR A 48 -2.79 23.30 10.55
N ASP A 49 -2.80 22.06 10.07
CA ASP A 49 -3.80 21.06 10.42
C ASP A 49 -3.19 19.93 11.27
N PRO A 50 -3.28 20.01 12.62
CA PRO A 50 -2.68 19.00 13.50
C PRO A 50 -3.31 17.61 13.34
N LEU A 51 -4.57 17.56 12.88
CA LEU A 51 -5.28 16.32 12.58
C LEU A 51 -4.62 15.54 11.44
N LEU A 52 -4.14 16.24 10.41
CA LEU A 52 -3.51 15.61 9.23
C LEU A 52 -2.20 14.91 9.60
N LEU A 53 -1.43 15.50 10.52
CA LEU A 53 -0.22 14.89 11.08
C LEU A 53 -0.55 13.62 11.87
N ALA A 54 -1.60 13.63 12.69
CA ALA A 54 -2.04 12.45 13.42
C ALA A 54 -2.56 11.35 12.48
N LEU A 55 -3.39 11.71 11.49
CA LEU A 55 -3.89 10.76 10.49
C LEU A 55 -2.75 10.09 9.73
N ARG A 56 -1.67 10.81 9.41
CA ARG A 56 -0.51 10.27 8.68
C ARG A 56 0.09 9.03 9.37
N GLY A 57 0.12 9.01 10.70
CA GLY A 57 0.64 7.87 11.46
C GLY A 57 -0.39 6.77 11.71
N PHE A 58 -1.65 7.14 11.98
CA PHE A 58 -2.65 6.19 12.48
C PHE A 58 -3.58 5.62 11.43
N LEU A 59 -3.91 6.37 10.36
CA LEU A 59 -4.96 5.97 9.42
C LEU A 59 -4.61 4.67 8.70
N SER A 60 -3.36 4.54 8.24
CA SER A 60 -2.87 3.27 7.67
C SER A 60 -3.04 2.09 8.64
N LEU A 61 -2.63 2.26 9.91
CA LEU A 61 -2.74 1.21 10.93
C LEU A 61 -4.20 0.81 11.19
N MET A 62 -5.11 1.78 11.28
CA MET A 62 -6.53 1.51 11.50
C MET A 62 -7.13 0.64 10.39
N PHE A 63 -6.81 0.96 9.12
CA PHE A 63 -7.30 0.17 8.00
C PHE A 63 -6.65 -1.21 7.95
N MET A 64 -5.34 -1.33 8.18
CA MET A 64 -4.68 -2.63 8.29
C MET A 64 -5.32 -3.49 9.39
N LEU A 65 -5.61 -2.93 10.57
CA LEU A 65 -6.26 -3.68 11.64
C LEU A 65 -7.70 -4.11 11.29
N SER A 66 -8.43 -3.27 10.55
CA SER A 66 -9.81 -3.55 10.14
C SER A 66 -9.92 -4.79 9.24
N PHE A 67 -8.91 -5.06 8.40
CA PHE A 67 -8.91 -6.20 7.49
C PHE A 67 -8.33 -7.49 8.08
N VAL A 68 -7.73 -7.47 9.27
CA VAL A 68 -7.18 -8.68 9.94
C VAL A 68 -8.23 -9.78 10.03
N TYR A 69 -9.41 -9.44 10.55
CA TYR A 69 -10.46 -10.43 10.82
C TYR A 69 -10.99 -11.08 9.53
N PRO A 70 -11.37 -10.32 8.48
CA PRO A 70 -11.70 -10.90 7.18
C PRO A 70 -10.61 -11.83 6.63
N CYS A 71 -9.34 -11.50 6.80
CA CYS A 71 -8.23 -12.31 6.28
C CYS A 71 -8.08 -13.64 7.01
N ILE A 72 -8.06 -13.61 8.34
CA ILE A 72 -7.97 -14.82 9.16
C ILE A 72 -9.18 -15.71 8.86
N ASN A 73 -10.38 -15.15 8.75
CA ASN A 73 -11.58 -15.91 8.43
C ASN A 73 -11.51 -16.52 7.02
N THR A 74 -11.02 -15.77 6.03
CA THR A 74 -10.82 -16.25 4.65
C THR A 74 -9.91 -17.48 4.63
N VAL A 75 -8.72 -17.37 5.24
CA VAL A 75 -7.77 -18.49 5.35
C VAL A 75 -8.40 -19.66 6.09
N LYS A 76 -9.09 -19.40 7.22
CA LYS A 76 -9.74 -20.44 8.02
C LYS A 76 -10.77 -21.21 7.22
N VAL A 77 -11.68 -20.54 6.54
CA VAL A 77 -12.77 -21.21 5.81
C VAL A 77 -12.20 -22.10 4.69
N ILE A 78 -11.26 -21.59 3.90
CA ILE A 78 -10.64 -22.36 2.80
C ILE A 78 -9.86 -23.56 3.35
N THR A 79 -9.09 -23.37 4.42
CA THR A 79 -8.31 -24.47 5.02
C THR A 79 -9.18 -25.48 5.74
N THR A 80 -10.29 -25.07 6.37
CA THR A 80 -11.26 -26.03 6.93
C THR A 80 -11.98 -26.83 5.86
N GLU A 81 -12.26 -26.24 4.70
CA GLU A 81 -12.83 -26.95 3.56
C GLU A 81 -11.84 -27.97 3.00
N LYS A 82 -10.56 -27.58 2.89
CA LYS A 82 -9.45 -28.45 2.51
C LYS A 82 -9.27 -29.59 3.50
N GLU A 83 -9.30 -29.32 4.81
CA GLU A 83 -9.19 -30.32 5.88
C GLU A 83 -10.34 -31.33 5.84
N LYS A 84 -11.56 -30.88 5.52
CA LYS A 84 -12.74 -31.74 5.32
C LYS A 84 -12.79 -32.41 3.94
N GLN A 85 -11.82 -32.16 3.07
CA GLN A 85 -11.73 -32.73 1.72
C GLN A 85 -12.92 -32.44 0.80
N LEU A 86 -13.71 -31.41 1.10
CA LEU A 86 -14.90 -31.07 0.31
C LEU A 86 -14.51 -30.67 -1.12
N LYS A 87 -13.32 -30.08 -1.28
CA LYS A 87 -12.77 -29.73 -2.59
C LYS A 87 -12.51 -30.95 -3.50
N GLU A 88 -11.89 -32.01 -2.97
CA GLU A 88 -11.65 -33.22 -3.76
C GLU A 88 -12.95 -33.97 -4.07
N ALA A 89 -13.92 -33.97 -3.13
CA ALA A 89 -15.25 -34.49 -3.40
C ALA A 89 -15.95 -33.76 -4.57
N MET A 90 -15.87 -32.43 -4.62
CA MET A 90 -16.42 -31.63 -5.74
C MET A 90 -15.71 -31.93 -7.07
N LYS A 91 -14.41 -32.19 -7.04
CA LYS A 91 -13.63 -32.54 -8.22
C LYS A 91 -14.01 -33.92 -8.78
N ILE A 92 -14.32 -34.89 -7.91
CA ILE A 92 -14.86 -36.20 -8.31
C ILE A 92 -16.25 -36.05 -8.95
N MET A 93 -17.05 -35.10 -8.48
CA MET A 93 -18.35 -34.76 -9.08
C MET A 93 -18.24 -34.02 -10.44
N GLY A 94 -17.02 -33.79 -10.94
CA GLY A 94 -16.78 -33.19 -12.26
C GLY A 94 -16.60 -31.67 -12.27
N LEU A 95 -16.49 -31.02 -11.11
CA LEU A 95 -16.31 -29.58 -11.04
C LEU A 95 -14.86 -29.18 -11.42
N PRO A 96 -14.66 -28.23 -12.36
CA PRO A 96 -13.31 -27.76 -12.69
C PRO A 96 -12.71 -26.92 -11.56
N ASN A 97 -11.42 -27.13 -11.27
CA ASN A 97 -10.72 -26.45 -10.16
C ASN A 97 -10.71 -24.91 -10.27
N TRP A 98 -10.60 -24.38 -11.49
CA TRP A 98 -10.62 -22.93 -11.72
C TRP A 98 -11.92 -22.30 -11.21
N LEU A 99 -13.06 -22.98 -11.42
CA LEU A 99 -14.36 -22.49 -11.00
C LEU A 99 -14.44 -22.36 -9.46
N HIS A 100 -13.87 -23.31 -8.74
CA HIS A 100 -13.81 -23.29 -7.27
C HIS A 100 -13.02 -22.08 -6.76
N TRP A 101 -11.84 -21.77 -7.34
CA TRP A 101 -11.08 -20.58 -6.98
C TRP A 101 -11.79 -19.28 -7.34
N THR A 102 -12.42 -19.21 -8.51
CA THR A 102 -13.19 -18.02 -8.89
C THR A 102 -14.40 -17.79 -7.97
N ALA A 103 -15.07 -18.85 -7.53
CA ALA A 103 -16.19 -18.75 -6.60
C ALA A 103 -15.73 -18.22 -5.24
N TRP A 104 -14.61 -18.73 -4.71
CA TRP A 104 -14.00 -18.18 -3.50
C TRP A 104 -13.61 -16.72 -3.67
N PHE A 105 -12.97 -16.37 -4.79
CA PHE A 105 -12.56 -15.00 -5.07
C PHE A 105 -13.76 -14.05 -5.08
N ILE A 106 -14.80 -14.36 -5.86
CA ILE A 106 -16.01 -13.52 -5.97
C ILE A 106 -16.70 -13.38 -4.61
N LYS A 107 -16.83 -14.46 -3.85
CA LYS A 107 -17.46 -14.43 -2.52
C LYS A 107 -16.74 -13.48 -1.56
N PHE A 108 -15.42 -13.59 -1.44
CA PHE A 108 -14.64 -12.70 -0.56
C PHE A 108 -14.53 -11.28 -1.12
N PHE A 109 -14.45 -11.14 -2.44
CA PHE A 109 -14.42 -9.84 -3.10
C PHE A 109 -15.68 -9.04 -2.83
N ILE A 110 -16.87 -9.63 -2.98
CA ILE A 110 -18.14 -8.96 -2.66
C ILE A 110 -18.19 -8.55 -1.18
N MET A 111 -17.77 -9.45 -0.28
CA MET A 111 -17.74 -9.17 1.16
C MET A 111 -16.82 -7.99 1.49
N LEU A 112 -15.61 -7.94 0.93
CA LEU A 112 -14.66 -6.85 1.15
C LEU A 112 -15.08 -5.55 0.44
N LEU A 113 -15.72 -5.65 -0.73
CA LEU A 113 -16.20 -4.50 -1.48
C LEU A 113 -17.24 -3.70 -0.70
N ILE A 114 -18.16 -4.39 0.01
CA ILE A 114 -19.12 -3.72 0.91
C ILE A 114 -18.37 -2.94 2.01
N SER A 115 -17.35 -3.54 2.63
CA SER A 115 -16.52 -2.86 3.63
C SER A 115 -15.77 -1.67 3.06
N ILE A 116 -15.20 -1.78 1.86
CA ILE A 116 -14.47 -0.70 1.19
C ILE A 116 -15.40 0.47 0.82
N MET A 117 -16.60 0.17 0.32
CA MET A 117 -17.61 1.20 0.02
C MET A 117 -17.96 1.98 1.28
N LEU A 118 -18.23 1.29 2.38
CA LEU A 118 -18.50 1.92 3.67
C LEU A 118 -17.32 2.79 4.12
N MET A 119 -16.09 2.28 4.08
CA MET A 119 -14.90 3.04 4.47
C MET A 119 -14.66 4.28 3.59
N SER A 120 -14.88 4.16 2.28
CA SER A 120 -14.73 5.29 1.34
C SER A 120 -15.75 6.38 1.64
N ILE A 121 -16.99 5.99 1.94
CA ILE A 121 -18.05 6.90 2.40
C ILE A 121 -17.63 7.56 3.72
N LEU A 122 -17.14 6.80 4.71
CA LEU A 122 -16.75 7.37 6.00
C LEU A 122 -15.63 8.43 5.86
N LEU A 123 -14.66 8.21 4.97
CA LEU A 123 -13.55 9.16 4.74
C LEU A 123 -13.96 10.40 3.94
N LYS A 124 -14.98 10.29 3.08
CA LYS A 124 -15.40 11.37 2.18
C LYS A 124 -16.63 12.15 2.64
N VAL A 125 -17.50 11.55 3.42
CA VAL A 125 -18.70 12.22 3.92
C VAL A 125 -18.31 13.33 4.89
N ARG A 126 -19.02 14.44 4.76
CA ARG A 126 -18.96 15.58 5.67
C ARG A 126 -19.79 15.23 6.90
N TRP A 127 -19.11 14.97 8.02
CA TRP A 127 -19.75 14.57 9.27
C TRP A 127 -20.32 15.74 10.06
N PHE A 128 -19.66 16.90 9.95
CA PHE A 128 -20.04 18.10 10.68
C PHE A 128 -20.66 19.11 9.69
N PRO A 129 -21.96 19.45 9.85
CA PRO A 129 -22.65 20.35 8.93
C PRO A 129 -22.10 21.78 8.94
N ASP A 130 -21.45 22.19 10.04
CA ASP A 130 -20.88 23.54 10.20
C ASP A 130 -19.45 23.68 9.65
N SER A 131 -18.84 22.61 9.12
CA SER A 131 -17.53 22.66 8.50
C SER A 131 -17.55 22.23 7.03
N ASP A 132 -16.82 22.95 6.18
CA ASP A 132 -16.62 22.61 4.76
C ASP A 132 -15.62 21.46 4.52
N PHE A 133 -15.14 20.83 5.60
CA PHE A 133 -14.04 19.88 5.55
C PHE A 133 -14.52 18.44 5.79
N SER A 134 -14.25 17.56 4.82
CA SER A 134 -14.26 16.11 5.01
C SER A 134 -12.90 15.63 5.56
N VAL A 135 -12.82 14.37 6.01
CA VAL A 135 -11.57 13.80 6.52
C VAL A 135 -10.46 13.80 5.45
N LEU A 136 -10.85 13.52 4.19
CA LEU A 136 -10.04 13.75 3.00
C LEU A 136 -10.85 14.63 2.06
N ASN A 137 -10.49 15.89 1.88
CA ASN A 137 -11.19 16.84 1.03
C ASN A 137 -10.60 16.85 -0.39
N LEU A 138 -9.29 16.99 -0.49
CA LEU A 138 -8.53 17.25 -1.72
C LEU A 138 -8.27 15.98 -2.57
N VAL A 139 -8.41 14.80 -2.00
CA VAL A 139 -8.22 13.51 -2.71
C VAL A 139 -9.42 13.17 -3.60
N ASP A 140 -9.23 12.72 -4.83
CA ASP A 140 -10.34 12.24 -5.66
C ASP A 140 -10.98 10.95 -5.06
N PRO A 141 -12.31 10.91 -4.86
CA PRO A 141 -12.99 9.78 -4.22
C PRO A 141 -12.89 8.48 -5.03
N PHE A 142 -12.88 8.57 -6.36
CA PHE A 142 -12.79 7.41 -7.23
C PHE A 142 -11.37 6.81 -7.18
N LEU A 143 -10.34 7.65 -7.10
CA LEU A 143 -8.96 7.19 -6.96
C LEU A 143 -8.70 6.49 -5.61
N LEU A 144 -9.25 7.02 -4.52
CA LEU A 144 -9.24 6.36 -3.21
C LEU A 144 -9.93 4.98 -3.27
N PHE A 145 -11.08 4.92 -3.93
CA PHE A 145 -11.83 3.67 -4.10
C PHE A 145 -11.04 2.64 -4.91
N VAL A 146 -10.44 3.03 -6.03
CA VAL A 146 -9.59 2.15 -6.86
C VAL A 146 -8.41 1.60 -6.06
N PHE A 147 -7.72 2.44 -5.29
CA PHE A 147 -6.64 2.01 -4.42
C PHE A 147 -7.08 0.93 -3.42
N LEU A 148 -8.20 1.15 -2.72
CA LEU A 148 -8.74 0.19 -1.75
C LEU A 148 -9.19 -1.13 -2.41
N VAL A 149 -9.77 -1.07 -3.62
CA VAL A 149 -10.16 -2.26 -4.38
C VAL A 149 -8.94 -3.09 -4.80
N CYS A 150 -7.88 -2.45 -5.32
CA CYS A 150 -6.62 -3.13 -5.64
C CYS A 150 -6.03 -3.82 -4.40
N TYR A 151 -6.10 -3.15 -3.25
CA TYR A 151 -5.65 -3.73 -1.98
C TYR A 151 -6.48 -4.95 -1.56
N ALA A 152 -7.81 -4.91 -1.69
CA ALA A 152 -8.65 -6.09 -1.42
C ALA A 152 -8.33 -7.28 -2.34
N CYS A 153 -8.08 -7.03 -3.63
CA CYS A 153 -7.65 -8.08 -4.56
C CYS A 153 -6.34 -8.73 -4.10
N ALA A 154 -5.33 -7.92 -3.74
CA ALA A 154 -4.04 -8.41 -3.26
C ALA A 154 -4.19 -9.26 -1.98
N ILE A 155 -4.97 -8.78 -1.00
CA ILE A 155 -5.27 -9.52 0.23
C ILE A 155 -5.89 -10.89 -0.05
N ILE A 156 -6.92 -10.95 -0.92
CA ILE A 156 -7.64 -12.20 -1.19
C ILE A 156 -6.67 -13.22 -1.79
N THR A 157 -5.87 -12.80 -2.79
CA THR A 157 -4.88 -13.68 -3.42
C THR A 157 -3.77 -14.11 -2.46
N PHE A 158 -3.37 -13.24 -1.53
CA PHE A 158 -2.43 -13.59 -0.48
C PHE A 158 -3.01 -14.64 0.48
N CYS A 159 -4.27 -14.48 0.89
CA CYS A 159 -4.95 -15.49 1.71
C CYS A 159 -5.02 -16.85 0.99
N PHE A 160 -5.24 -16.83 -0.33
CA PHE A 160 -5.20 -18.05 -1.14
C PHE A 160 -3.82 -18.67 -1.13
N ALA A 161 -2.76 -17.90 -1.36
CA ALA A 161 -1.38 -18.38 -1.30
C ALA A 161 -1.08 -19.08 0.04
N ILE A 162 -1.38 -18.44 1.18
CA ILE A 162 -1.21 -19.05 2.50
C ILE A 162 -2.02 -20.35 2.65
N SER A 163 -3.31 -20.32 2.28
CA SER A 163 -4.20 -21.48 2.49
C SER A 163 -3.74 -22.75 1.79
N VAL A 164 -3.00 -22.62 0.69
CA VAL A 164 -2.48 -23.76 -0.06
C VAL A 164 -1.27 -24.38 0.65
N PHE A 165 -0.42 -23.61 1.33
CA PHE A 165 0.75 -24.12 2.04
C PHE A 165 0.42 -25.00 3.26
N PHE A 166 -0.73 -24.77 3.88
CA PHE A 166 -1.10 -25.45 5.12
C PHE A 166 -2.22 -26.48 4.90
N SER A 167 -2.13 -27.61 5.59
CA SER A 167 -3.17 -28.66 5.62
C SER A 167 -4.11 -28.53 6.81
N LYS A 168 -3.64 -27.93 7.92
CA LYS A 168 -4.40 -27.72 9.15
C LYS A 168 -4.87 -26.28 9.28
N ALA A 169 -6.17 -26.10 9.53
CA ALA A 169 -6.77 -24.77 9.57
C ALA A 169 -6.22 -23.89 10.69
N ASN A 170 -6.09 -24.42 11.91
CA ASN A 170 -5.62 -23.65 13.06
C ASN A 170 -4.17 -23.13 12.87
N VAL A 171 -3.29 -23.97 12.31
CA VAL A 171 -1.89 -23.59 12.01
C VAL A 171 -1.82 -22.54 10.92
N ALA A 172 -2.65 -22.67 9.88
CA ALA A 172 -2.72 -21.68 8.81
C ALA A 172 -3.18 -20.31 9.33
N THR A 173 -4.19 -20.30 10.21
CA THR A 173 -4.74 -19.05 10.76
C THR A 173 -3.77 -18.32 11.68
N THR A 174 -2.99 -19.04 12.51
CA THR A 174 -2.00 -18.42 13.38
C THR A 174 -0.88 -17.81 12.56
N ILE A 175 -0.38 -18.52 11.54
CA ILE A 175 0.69 -18.02 10.67
C ILE A 175 0.21 -16.84 9.82
N ALA A 176 -1.02 -16.88 9.30
CA ALA A 176 -1.63 -15.73 8.63
C ALA A 176 -1.73 -14.51 9.55
N GLY A 177 -2.09 -14.71 10.82
CA GLY A 177 -2.11 -13.66 11.83
C GLY A 177 -0.71 -13.08 12.09
N PHE A 178 0.33 -13.90 12.22
CA PHE A 178 1.70 -13.42 12.38
C PHE A 178 2.23 -12.70 11.14
N ALA A 179 1.96 -13.23 9.94
CA ALA A 179 2.32 -12.61 8.67
C ALA A 179 1.66 -11.23 8.50
N TRP A 180 0.48 -11.01 9.09
CA TRP A 180 -0.20 -9.73 9.07
C TRP A 180 0.58 -8.61 9.76
N PHE A 181 1.24 -8.90 10.88
CA PHE A 181 1.97 -7.90 11.66
C PHE A 181 3.37 -7.58 11.11
N LEU A 182 3.83 -8.30 10.09
CA LEU A 182 5.12 -8.06 9.39
C LEU A 182 5.09 -6.84 8.46
N SER A 183 4.31 -5.80 8.79
CA SER A 183 4.32 -4.53 8.05
C SER A 183 5.60 -3.76 8.38
N ILE A 184 6.51 -3.71 7.44
CA ILE A 184 7.78 -3.00 7.57
C ILE A 184 7.60 -1.59 7.01
N GLN A 185 7.80 -0.56 7.86
CA GLN A 185 7.92 0.83 7.45
C GLN A 185 9.38 1.27 7.59
N TYR A 186 10.06 1.50 6.47
CA TYR A 186 11.39 2.12 6.45
C TYR A 186 11.32 3.38 5.59
N SER A 187 11.61 4.52 6.21
CA SER A 187 11.54 5.85 5.60
C SER A 187 12.81 6.24 4.82
N THR A 188 13.92 5.54 5.01
CA THR A 188 15.26 5.91 4.48
C THR A 188 15.76 4.95 3.39
N LEU A 189 14.87 4.49 2.52
CA LEU A 189 15.21 3.51 1.48
C LEU A 189 15.16 4.12 0.08
N SER A 190 15.96 3.54 -0.81
CA SER A 190 15.95 3.85 -2.24
C SER A 190 14.60 3.48 -2.88
N LEU A 191 14.32 4.02 -4.07
CA LEU A 191 13.07 3.74 -4.80
C LEU A 191 12.86 2.24 -5.04
N ALA A 192 13.91 1.51 -5.43
CA ALA A 192 13.82 0.07 -5.68
C ALA A 192 13.48 -0.71 -4.41
N GLU A 193 14.07 -0.35 -3.27
CA GLU A 193 13.76 -0.96 -1.98
C GLU A 193 12.34 -0.64 -1.51
N LYS A 194 11.85 0.58 -1.73
CA LYS A 194 10.45 0.94 -1.46
C LYS A 194 9.49 0.11 -2.31
N MET A 195 9.80 -0.09 -3.59
CA MET A 195 9.00 -0.95 -4.48
C MET A 195 9.04 -2.42 -4.01
N LEU A 196 10.20 -2.94 -3.65
CA LEU A 196 10.32 -4.32 -3.14
C LEU A 196 9.54 -4.53 -1.85
N ILE A 197 9.56 -3.57 -0.93
CA ILE A 197 8.77 -3.65 0.30
C ILE A 197 7.27 -3.54 0.01
N CYS A 198 6.89 -2.79 -1.03
CA CYS A 198 5.50 -2.74 -1.50
C CYS A 198 5.00 -4.08 -2.07
N LEU A 199 5.85 -5.09 -2.31
CA LEU A 199 5.39 -6.44 -2.63
C LEU A 199 4.66 -7.11 -1.44
N ALA A 200 4.87 -6.61 -0.23
CA ALA A 200 4.03 -6.95 0.90
C ALA A 200 2.80 -6.03 0.88
N TRP A 201 1.62 -6.62 0.63
CA TRP A 201 0.35 -5.88 0.51
C TRP A 201 0.11 -4.92 1.68
N ASN A 202 0.45 -5.31 2.91
CA ASN A 202 0.33 -4.45 4.11
C ASN A 202 1.27 -3.23 4.07
N SER A 203 2.50 -3.41 3.59
CA SER A 203 3.43 -2.28 3.43
C SER A 203 2.99 -1.36 2.28
N ALA A 204 2.49 -1.90 1.16
CA ALA A 204 1.90 -1.08 0.09
C ALA A 204 0.71 -0.25 0.59
N MET A 205 -0.14 -0.83 1.44
CA MET A 205 -1.23 -0.11 2.09
C MET A 205 -0.73 1.04 2.96
N ALA A 206 0.33 0.81 3.72
CA ALA A 206 0.94 1.84 4.54
C ALA A 206 1.52 3.00 3.73
N PHE A 207 2.32 2.70 2.70
CA PHE A 207 2.85 3.72 1.81
C PHE A 207 1.76 4.45 1.03
N GLY A 208 0.73 3.74 0.57
CA GLY A 208 -0.40 4.32 -0.16
C GLY A 208 -1.14 5.36 0.68
N PHE A 209 -1.53 5.02 1.92
CA PHE A 209 -2.18 5.99 2.80
C PHE A 209 -1.27 7.12 3.25
N GLN A 210 0.01 6.84 3.48
CA GLN A 210 0.98 7.89 3.80
C GLN A 210 1.07 8.91 2.64
N MET A 211 1.03 8.45 1.38
CA MET A 211 1.02 9.32 0.20
C MET A 211 -0.29 10.06 0.01
N ILE A 212 -1.44 9.41 0.21
CA ILE A 212 -2.77 10.05 0.17
C ILE A 212 -2.82 11.23 1.15
N ILE A 213 -2.30 11.05 2.36
CA ILE A 213 -2.31 12.10 3.39
C ILE A 213 -1.29 13.20 3.08
N MET A 214 -0.13 12.87 2.50
CA MET A 214 0.81 13.89 2.05
C MET A 214 0.23 14.76 0.92
N TRP A 215 -0.51 14.15 -0.02
CA TRP A 215 -1.23 14.89 -1.06
C TRP A 215 -2.38 15.72 -0.49
N GLU A 216 -3.08 15.24 0.53
CA GLU A 216 -4.09 16.02 1.25
C GLU A 216 -3.50 17.26 1.95
N GLY A 217 -2.25 17.18 2.40
CA GLY A 217 -1.53 18.32 2.98
C GLY A 217 -1.02 19.33 1.94
N THR A 218 -1.15 19.03 0.64
CA THR A 218 -0.69 19.86 -0.47
C THR A 218 -1.90 20.48 -1.16
N PRO A 219 -1.88 21.77 -1.54
CA PRO A 219 -3.04 22.45 -2.13
C PRO A 219 -3.54 21.82 -3.44
N ASP A 220 -2.67 21.12 -4.18
CA ASP A 220 -3.02 20.48 -5.46
C ASP A 220 -3.85 19.19 -5.30
N GLY A 221 -3.84 18.57 -4.11
CA GLY A 221 -4.57 17.34 -3.83
C GLY A 221 -4.14 16.12 -4.65
N LEU A 222 -4.78 14.97 -4.38
CA LEU A 222 -4.56 13.75 -5.15
C LEU A 222 -5.61 13.62 -6.25
N VAL A 223 -5.28 14.13 -7.44
CA VAL A 223 -6.13 14.08 -8.64
C VAL A 223 -5.45 13.21 -9.71
N TRP A 224 -6.22 12.68 -10.66
CA TRP A 224 -5.72 11.87 -11.77
C TRP A 224 -4.59 12.53 -12.58
N SER A 225 -4.58 13.86 -12.70
CA SER A 225 -3.50 14.60 -13.36
C SER A 225 -2.16 14.47 -12.63
N ASN A 226 -2.20 14.39 -11.31
CA ASN A 226 -1.03 14.38 -10.41
C ASN A 226 -0.72 12.97 -9.88
N PHE A 227 -1.39 11.95 -10.41
CA PHE A 227 -1.23 10.56 -9.98
C PHE A 227 0.18 10.00 -10.26
N PHE A 228 0.81 10.49 -11.33
CA PHE A 228 2.17 10.10 -11.73
C PHE A 228 3.26 11.05 -11.22
N SER A 229 2.90 12.15 -10.56
CA SER A 229 3.85 13.03 -9.90
C SER A 229 4.17 12.55 -8.49
N SER A 230 5.37 12.84 -8.01
CA SER A 230 5.74 12.64 -6.61
C SER A 230 5.26 13.81 -5.75
N VAL A 231 4.97 13.52 -4.47
CA VAL A 231 4.59 14.56 -3.50
C VAL A 231 5.80 15.40 -3.10
N THR A 232 6.94 14.75 -2.90
CA THR A 232 8.18 15.39 -2.48
C THR A 232 9.13 15.49 -3.66
N PRO A 233 9.75 16.64 -3.95
CA PRO A 233 10.76 16.77 -5.00
C PRO A 233 11.96 15.84 -4.80
N ASP A 234 12.25 15.47 -3.54
CA ASP A 234 13.39 14.64 -3.16
C ASP A 234 13.16 13.13 -3.34
N ASP A 235 11.91 12.69 -3.55
CA ASP A 235 11.55 11.27 -3.68
C ASP A 235 10.78 11.03 -4.98
N SER A 236 11.22 10.06 -5.77
CA SER A 236 10.57 9.70 -7.05
C SER A 236 9.42 8.70 -6.89
N PHE A 237 9.11 8.31 -5.65
CA PHE A 237 8.03 7.37 -5.35
C PHE A 237 6.65 8.02 -5.50
N THR A 238 5.77 7.43 -6.30
CA THR A 238 4.44 8.00 -6.63
C THR A 238 3.31 7.04 -6.31
N MET A 239 2.09 7.56 -6.22
CA MET A 239 0.89 6.74 -5.96
C MET A 239 0.67 5.68 -7.06
N ALA A 240 1.03 5.99 -8.31
CA ALA A 240 0.99 5.04 -9.42
C ALA A 240 1.86 3.80 -9.16
N HIS A 241 3.05 3.97 -8.58
CA HIS A 241 3.91 2.83 -8.24
C HIS A 241 3.23 1.93 -7.20
N VAL A 242 2.57 2.49 -6.18
CA VAL A 242 1.88 1.71 -5.15
C VAL A 242 0.76 0.85 -5.76
N ILE A 243 -0.11 1.46 -6.59
CA ILE A 243 -1.22 0.74 -7.22
C ILE A 243 -0.70 -0.33 -8.18
N LEU A 244 0.34 -0.02 -8.97
CA LEU A 244 0.97 -0.96 -9.87
C LEU A 244 1.58 -2.15 -9.12
N MET A 245 2.25 -1.92 -7.99
CA MET A 245 2.79 -3.00 -7.15
C MET A 245 1.68 -3.87 -6.55
N LEU A 246 0.56 -3.29 -6.09
CA LEU A 246 -0.59 -4.07 -5.61
C LEU A 246 -1.23 -4.95 -6.70
N ILE A 247 -1.26 -4.47 -7.94
CA ILE A 247 -1.72 -5.26 -9.09
C ILE A 247 -0.75 -6.42 -9.34
N ILE A 248 0.57 -6.14 -9.35
CA ILE A 248 1.61 -7.17 -9.50
C ILE A 248 1.48 -8.24 -8.39
N ASP A 249 1.30 -7.82 -7.14
CA ASP A 249 1.10 -8.72 -5.99
C ASP A 249 -0.09 -9.64 -6.18
N THR A 250 -1.20 -9.08 -6.67
CA THR A 250 -2.41 -9.86 -6.96
C THR A 250 -2.11 -11.01 -7.92
N PHE A 251 -1.41 -10.73 -9.01
CA PHE A 251 -1.03 -11.76 -9.98
C PHE A 251 0.02 -12.72 -9.42
N LEU A 252 1.02 -12.21 -8.71
CA LEU A 252 2.10 -13.01 -8.13
C LEU A 252 1.54 -14.01 -7.11
N TYR A 253 0.74 -13.56 -6.14
CA TYR A 253 0.15 -14.43 -5.14
C TYR A 253 -0.85 -15.42 -5.75
N LEU A 254 -1.60 -15.03 -6.78
CA LEU A 254 -2.48 -15.94 -7.50
C LEU A 254 -1.70 -17.05 -8.23
N ILE A 255 -0.62 -16.70 -8.93
CA ILE A 255 0.25 -17.67 -9.60
C ILE A 255 0.88 -18.61 -8.56
N VAL A 256 1.37 -18.08 -7.44
CA VAL A 256 1.92 -18.90 -6.34
C VAL A 256 0.86 -19.85 -5.80
N ALA A 257 -0.37 -19.38 -5.55
CA ALA A 257 -1.45 -20.23 -5.06
C ALA A 257 -1.76 -21.39 -6.03
N LEU A 258 -1.93 -21.11 -7.32
CA LEU A 258 -2.22 -22.13 -8.34
C LEU A 258 -1.04 -23.09 -8.56
N TYR A 259 0.19 -22.58 -8.50
CA TYR A 259 1.40 -23.39 -8.67
C TYR A 259 1.62 -24.34 -7.49
N VAL A 260 1.59 -23.81 -6.27
CA VAL A 260 1.79 -24.63 -5.06
C VAL A 260 0.69 -25.68 -4.94
N GLU A 261 -0.54 -25.36 -5.34
CA GLU A 261 -1.62 -26.34 -5.32
C GLU A 261 -1.37 -27.49 -6.30
N ALA A 262 -0.84 -27.19 -7.48
CA ALA A 262 -0.52 -28.21 -8.48
C ALA A 262 0.62 -29.13 -8.03
N VAL A 263 1.62 -28.58 -7.34
CA VAL A 263 2.82 -29.33 -6.88
C VAL A 263 2.56 -30.06 -5.56
N PHE A 264 1.85 -29.44 -4.63
CA PHE A 264 1.54 -29.95 -3.30
C PHE A 264 0.02 -29.95 -3.04
N PRO A 265 -0.74 -30.85 -3.68
CA PRO A 265 -2.19 -30.92 -3.49
C PRO A 265 -2.62 -31.47 -2.12
N GLY A 266 -1.67 -31.87 -1.25
CA GLY A 266 -1.93 -32.44 0.08
C GLY A 266 -1.99 -33.96 0.09
N ASP A 267 -2.44 -34.54 1.21
CA ASP A 267 -2.32 -35.98 1.53
C ASP A 267 -3.03 -36.94 0.55
N TYR A 268 -3.97 -36.45 -0.27
CA TYR A 268 -4.84 -37.28 -1.11
C TYR A 268 -4.91 -36.84 -2.58
N GLY A 269 -4.18 -35.79 -2.97
CA GLY A 269 -4.09 -35.36 -4.35
C GLY A 269 -2.85 -35.94 -5.03
N VAL A 270 -2.91 -36.20 -6.34
CA VAL A 270 -1.74 -36.65 -7.11
C VAL A 270 -0.85 -35.45 -7.40
N PRO A 271 0.37 -35.34 -6.83
CA PRO A 271 1.25 -34.20 -7.04
C PRO A 271 1.75 -34.17 -8.49
N LYS A 272 1.69 -33.00 -9.13
CA LYS A 272 2.38 -32.77 -10.40
C LYS A 272 3.85 -32.45 -10.13
N ARG A 273 4.72 -32.84 -11.05
CA ARG A 273 6.17 -32.57 -10.94
C ARG A 273 6.42 -31.06 -10.97
N TRP A 274 7.44 -30.58 -10.26
CA TRP A 274 7.77 -29.16 -10.14
C TRP A 274 8.00 -28.43 -11.49
N TYR A 275 8.56 -29.11 -12.50
CA TYR A 275 8.74 -28.59 -13.86
C TYR A 275 7.51 -28.72 -14.76
N PHE A 276 6.33 -29.05 -14.22
CA PHE A 276 5.09 -29.23 -14.98
C PHE A 276 4.74 -28.08 -15.94
N PRO A 277 4.93 -26.78 -15.61
CA PRO A 277 4.65 -25.68 -16.54
C PRO A 277 5.51 -25.69 -17.81
N PHE A 278 6.72 -26.27 -17.73
CA PHE A 278 7.67 -26.34 -18.85
C PHE A 278 7.54 -27.64 -19.66
N THR A 279 6.59 -28.51 -19.33
CA THR A 279 6.45 -29.81 -20.01
C THR A 279 5.49 -29.69 -21.19
N LYS A 280 5.89 -30.13 -22.39
CA LYS A 280 5.04 -30.13 -23.60
C LYS A 280 3.70 -30.88 -23.42
N SER A 281 3.65 -31.88 -22.53
CA SER A 281 2.42 -32.63 -22.23
C SER A 281 1.35 -31.79 -21.53
N PHE A 282 1.71 -30.69 -20.86
CA PHE A 282 0.75 -29.77 -20.25
C PHE A 282 0.07 -28.90 -21.31
N TRP A 283 0.84 -28.37 -22.26
CA TRP A 283 0.35 -27.46 -23.30
C TRP A 283 -0.30 -28.17 -24.49
N CYS A 284 0.21 -29.35 -24.88
CA CYS A 284 -0.29 -30.10 -26.03
C CYS A 284 -1.28 -31.22 -25.68
N GLY A 285 -1.53 -31.47 -24.40
CA GLY A 285 -2.33 -32.61 -23.95
C GLY A 285 -1.63 -33.94 -24.23
N ASN A 286 -1.87 -34.94 -23.39
CA ASN A 286 -1.44 -36.30 -23.73
C ASN A 286 -2.27 -36.76 -24.94
N THR A 287 -1.64 -36.94 -26.10
CA THR A 287 -2.17 -37.79 -27.16
C THR A 287 -2.38 -39.17 -26.54
N LYS A 288 -3.62 -39.49 -26.18
CA LYS A 288 -4.00 -40.84 -25.77
C LYS A 288 -3.71 -41.75 -26.96
N ASN A 289 -2.66 -42.56 -26.87
CA ASN A 289 -2.51 -43.73 -27.72
C ASN A 289 -3.68 -44.67 -27.41
N THR A 290 -4.72 -44.58 -28.21
CA THR A 290 -5.80 -45.58 -28.28
C THR A 290 -5.20 -46.91 -28.73
N GLY A 291 -5.19 -47.88 -27.82
CA GLY A 291 -5.50 -49.29 -28.11
C GLY A 291 -4.51 -50.08 -28.97
N LYS A 292 -3.78 -51.00 -28.33
CA LYS A 292 -3.70 -52.39 -28.82
C LYS A 292 -3.98 -53.31 -27.64
N TYR A 293 -5.24 -53.68 -27.48
CA TYR A 293 -5.58 -54.99 -26.91
C TYR A 293 -5.37 -55.98 -28.03
N THR A 294 -4.32 -56.80 -27.94
CA THR A 294 -4.17 -58.00 -28.75
C THR A 294 -4.76 -59.15 -27.95
N GLU A 295 -5.83 -59.72 -28.50
CA GLU A 295 -6.37 -61.05 -28.19
C GLU A 295 -5.29 -62.14 -28.30
#